data_AF-A0A2T6ZUA7-F1
#
_entry.id   AF-A0A2T6ZUA7-F1
#
_cell.length_a   1.000
_cell.length_b   1.000
_cell.length_c   1.000
_cell.angle_alpha   90.00
_cell.angle_beta   90.00
_cell.angle_gamma   90.00
#
_symmetry.space_group_name_H-M   'P 1'
#
loop_
_entity.id
_entity.type
_entity.pdbx_description
1 polymer ?
#
loop_
_entity_poly.entity_id
_entity_poly.type
_entity_poly.pdbx_seq_one_letter_code
_entity_poly.pdbx_strand_id
1 'polypeptide(L)'
;EKMPRSLQAKGGLFFPMYQREALCLSYGSSYDSQFAIKIYAGGINAVSGAVVDGEDGGEDELEQDYIVSPPQRRLGGLITGPEEAKQFVSMPLGSGYTVEQQLTGKENIGGIQL
;
A
#
# COMPACT_ATOMS: atom_id res chain seq x y z
N GLU A 1 20.66 -11.42 -14.66
CA GLU A 1 19.74 -11.97 -13.64
C GLU A 1 18.32 -11.99 -14.20
N LYS A 2 17.47 -12.92 -13.75
CA LYS A 2 16.05 -13.02 -14.18
C LYS A 2 15.16 -12.93 -12.93
N MET A 3 14.03 -12.23 -13.03
CA MET A 3 13.08 -12.11 -11.92
C MET A 3 12.56 -13.48 -11.46
N PRO A 4 12.32 -13.69 -10.15
CA PRO A 4 11.69 -14.91 -9.65
C PRO A 4 10.34 -15.18 -10.31
N ARG A 5 10.03 -16.45 -10.63
CA ARG A 5 8.77 -16.83 -11.29
C ARG A 5 7.53 -16.42 -10.48
N SER A 6 7.61 -16.51 -9.16
CA SER A 6 6.54 -16.08 -8.26
C SER A 6 6.21 -14.59 -8.42
N LEU A 7 7.24 -13.75 -8.59
CA LEU A 7 7.06 -12.32 -8.80
C LEU A 7 6.50 -12.02 -10.19
N GLN A 8 6.96 -12.75 -11.22
CA GLN A 8 6.41 -12.63 -12.57
C GLN A 8 4.93 -13.02 -12.61
N ALA A 9 4.53 -14.07 -11.89
CA ALA A 9 3.15 -14.53 -11.82
C ALA A 9 2.22 -13.52 -11.10
N LYS A 10 2.74 -12.80 -10.09
CA LYS A 10 2.01 -11.70 -9.42
C LYS A 10 1.73 -10.51 -10.36
N GLY A 11 2.52 -10.34 -11.42
CA GLY A 11 2.41 -9.20 -12.33
C GLY A 11 2.86 -7.88 -11.70
N GLY A 12 2.43 -6.77 -12.29
CA GLY A 12 2.77 -5.42 -11.83
C GLY A 12 4.14 -4.92 -12.28
N LEU A 13 4.62 -3.88 -11.61
CA LEU A 13 5.89 -3.22 -11.90
C LEU A 13 6.92 -3.55 -10.83
N PHE A 14 8.14 -3.89 -11.27
CA PHE A 14 9.29 -4.01 -10.39
C PHE A 14 10.17 -2.78 -10.53
N PHE A 15 10.48 -2.13 -9.40
CA PHE A 15 11.35 -0.97 -9.34
C PHE A 15 12.49 -1.27 -8.36
N PRO A 16 13.77 -1.15 -8.80
CA PRO A 16 14.90 -1.41 -7.92
C PRO A 16 15.02 -0.28 -6.89
N MET A 17 15.09 -0.67 -5.61
CA MET A 17 15.39 0.23 -4.48
C MET A 17 16.44 -0.42 -3.59
N TYR A 18 17.32 0.38 -3.01
CA TYR A 18 18.21 -0.09 -1.94
C TYR A 18 17.42 -0.34 -0.65
N GLN A 19 17.92 -1.23 0.19
CA GLN A 19 17.33 -1.43 1.53
C GLN A 19 17.37 -0.11 2.30
N ARG A 20 16.26 0.19 2.98
CA ARG A 20 16.01 1.42 3.73
C ARG A 20 15.83 2.68 2.89
N GLU A 21 15.66 2.57 1.57
CA GLU A 21 15.19 3.71 0.77
C GLU A 21 13.70 3.93 0.96
N ALA A 22 13.31 5.21 1.03
CA ALA A 22 11.92 5.62 1.14
C ALA A 22 11.28 5.88 -0.23
N LEU A 23 10.01 5.55 -0.38
CA LEU A 23 9.22 5.76 -1.58
C LEU A 23 8.13 6.81 -1.33
N CYS A 24 7.92 7.67 -2.32
CA CYS A 24 6.76 8.55 -2.39
C CYS A 24 6.12 8.43 -3.77
N LEU A 25 4.82 8.11 -3.78
CA LEU A 25 4.00 8.09 -4.98
C LEU A 25 3.51 9.49 -5.27
N SER A 26 3.52 9.90 -6.54
CA SER A 26 2.94 11.15 -7.00
C SER A 26 1.82 10.85 -8.00
N TYR A 27 0.69 11.52 -7.83
CA TYR A 27 -0.48 11.39 -8.68
C TYR A 27 -0.68 12.67 -9.48
N GLY A 28 -1.16 12.52 -10.71
CA GLY A 28 -1.53 13.63 -11.57
C GLY A 28 -2.61 13.21 -12.54
N SER A 29 -3.63 14.05 -12.68
CA SER A 29 -4.65 13.96 -13.72
C SER A 29 -4.95 15.36 -14.26
N SER A 30 -5.64 15.43 -15.40
CA SER A 30 -6.27 16.67 -15.86
C SER A 30 -7.21 17.20 -14.78
N TYR A 31 -7.29 18.52 -14.62
CA TYR A 31 -8.15 19.17 -13.62
C TYR A 31 -9.63 18.77 -13.74
N ASP A 32 -10.06 18.38 -14.94
CA ASP A 32 -11.44 18.00 -15.23
C ASP A 32 -11.75 16.51 -14.93
N SER A 33 -10.78 15.75 -14.41
CA SER A 33 -10.95 14.32 -14.16
C SER A 33 -10.46 13.93 -12.78
N GLN A 34 -11.38 13.37 -11.99
CA GLN A 34 -11.09 12.83 -10.66
C GLN A 34 -11.03 11.31 -10.71
N PHE A 35 -10.07 10.76 -9.97
CA PHE A 35 -9.89 9.31 -9.85
C PHE A 35 -9.92 8.92 -8.38
N ALA A 36 -10.68 7.86 -8.09
CA ALA A 36 -10.58 7.13 -6.84
C ALA A 36 -9.46 6.09 -6.99
N ILE A 37 -8.50 6.11 -6.05
CA ILE A 37 -7.35 5.20 -6.05
C ILE A 37 -7.41 4.41 -4.74
N LYS A 38 -7.62 3.11 -4.84
CA LYS A 38 -7.47 2.20 -3.70
C LYS A 38 -6.01 1.81 -3.59
N ILE A 39 -5.48 1.84 -2.38
CA ILE A 39 -4.05 1.61 -2.15
C ILE A 39 -3.93 0.58 -1.05
N TYR A 40 -3.11 -0.43 -1.27
CA TYR A 40 -2.83 -1.45 -0.26
C TYR A 40 -1.33 -1.56 0.00
N ALA A 41 -0.97 -1.82 1.26
CA ALA A 41 0.38 -2.13 1.69
C ALA A 41 0.41 -3.58 2.18
N GLY A 42 0.92 -4.49 1.34
CA GLY A 42 0.86 -5.93 1.62
C GLY A 42 -0.57 -6.46 1.78
N GLY A 43 -1.50 -6.00 0.95
CA GLY A 43 -2.91 -6.41 1.01
C GLY A 43 -3.73 -5.76 2.13
N ILE A 44 -3.16 -4.83 2.90
CA ILE A 44 -3.91 -4.00 3.87
C ILE A 44 -4.25 -2.67 3.22
N ASN A 45 -5.54 -2.30 3.19
CA ASN A 45 -5.98 -1.01 2.65
C ASN A 45 -5.35 0.13 3.46
N ALA A 46 -4.69 1.06 2.77
CA ALA A 46 -3.95 2.15 3.38
C ALA A 46 -4.82 3.24 4.03
N VAL A 47 -6.12 3.25 3.72
CA VAL A 47 -7.11 4.21 4.24
C VAL A 47 -7.93 3.57 5.36
N SER A 48 -8.57 2.42 5.09
CA SER A 48 -9.46 1.76 6.05
C SER A 48 -8.74 0.77 6.98
N GLY A 49 -7.54 0.30 6.64
CA GLY A 49 -6.84 -0.75 7.41
C GLY A 49 -7.41 -2.16 7.21
N ALA A 50 -8.43 -2.34 6.37
CA ALA A 50 -9.03 -3.64 6.09
C ALA A 50 -8.14 -4.52 5.19
N VAL A 51 -8.24 -5.84 5.34
CA VAL A 51 -7.56 -6.81 4.46
C VAL A 51 -8.29 -6.89 3.11
N VAL A 52 -7.55 -6.96 2.00
CA VAL A 52 -8.08 -6.94 0.61
C VAL A 52 -9.17 -7.99 0.32
N ASP A 53 -9.12 -9.14 1.02
CA ASP A 53 -10.06 -10.28 0.87
C ASP A 53 -10.69 -10.72 2.22
N GLY A 54 -10.67 -9.85 3.24
CA GLY A 54 -11.13 -10.22 4.60
C GLY A 54 -12.66 -10.30 4.71
N GLU A 55 -13.13 -11.45 5.21
CA GLU A 55 -14.51 -11.73 5.66
C GLU A 55 -14.95 -10.90 6.90
N ASP A 56 -14.10 -9.98 7.38
CA ASP A 56 -14.38 -9.02 8.46
C ASP A 56 -14.92 -7.68 7.93
N GLY A 57 -15.60 -7.72 6.77
CA GLY A 57 -16.49 -6.66 6.34
C GLY A 57 -17.76 -6.71 7.19
N GLY A 58 -17.66 -6.24 8.43
CA GLY A 58 -18.84 -5.67 9.07
C GLY A 58 -19.47 -4.71 8.06
N GLU A 59 -20.77 -4.86 7.84
CA GLU A 59 -21.58 -4.07 6.90
C GLU A 59 -21.65 -2.59 7.34
N ASP A 60 -20.52 -1.92 7.49
CA ASP A 60 -20.46 -0.48 7.61
C ASP A 60 -20.19 0.06 6.20
N GLU A 61 -21.28 0.15 5.41
CA GLU A 61 -21.35 0.68 4.04
C GLU A 61 -20.84 2.14 3.88
N LEU A 62 -20.13 2.69 4.87
CA LEU A 62 -19.81 4.11 4.99
C LEU A 62 -18.32 4.44 5.21
N GLU A 63 -17.42 3.46 5.38
CA GLU A 63 -16.00 3.78 5.62
C GLU A 63 -15.22 3.96 4.30
N GLN A 64 -14.74 5.18 4.05
CA GLN A 64 -13.96 5.52 2.85
C GLN A 64 -12.68 4.67 2.77
N ASP A 65 -12.47 3.97 1.65
CA ASP A 65 -11.33 3.05 1.46
C ASP A 65 -10.40 3.42 0.28
N TYR A 66 -10.48 4.67 -0.19
CA TYR A 66 -9.72 5.19 -1.33
C TYR A 66 -9.27 6.64 -1.10
N ILE A 67 -8.24 7.06 -1.85
CA ILE A 67 -7.86 8.47 -1.98
C ILE A 67 -8.41 9.07 -3.26
N VAL A 68 -8.61 10.38 -3.28
CA VAL A 68 -9.07 11.12 -4.47
C VAL A 68 -7.93 11.94 -5.05
N SER A 69 -7.60 11.70 -6.32
CA SER A 69 -6.70 12.55 -7.11
C SER A 69 -7.53 13.43 -8.07
N PRO A 70 -7.20 14.71 -8.32
CA PRO A 70 -5.99 15.47 -7.92
C PRO A 70 -5.83 16.00 -6.48
N PRO A 71 -6.85 16.12 -5.60
CA PRO A 71 -6.67 16.71 -4.27
C PRO A 71 -5.53 16.07 -3.47
N GLN A 72 -5.44 14.73 -3.50
CA GLN A 72 -4.29 13.99 -2.98
C GLN A 72 -3.23 13.84 -4.08
N ARG A 73 -2.18 14.66 -4.03
CA ARG A 73 -1.12 14.66 -5.05
C ARG A 73 0.02 13.70 -4.79
N ARG A 74 0.24 13.30 -3.53
CA ARG A 74 1.34 12.42 -3.17
C ARG A 74 0.97 11.51 -2.02
N LEU A 75 1.60 10.34 -1.93
CA LEU A 75 1.50 9.45 -0.79
C LEU A 75 2.88 8.87 -0.48
N GLY A 76 3.41 9.18 0.70
CA GLY A 76 4.74 8.72 1.11
C GLY A 76 4.74 7.75 2.29
N GLY A 77 3.58 7.42 2.85
CA GLY A 77 3.50 6.67 4.08
C GLY A 77 2.10 6.62 4.68
N LEU A 78 2.05 6.17 5.94
CA LEU A 78 0.83 5.95 6.72
C LEU A 78 0.91 6.70 8.05
N ILE A 79 -0.24 7.17 8.54
CA ILE A 79 -0.36 7.64 9.91
C ILE A 79 -0.46 6.42 10.83
N THR A 80 0.39 6.35 11.85
CA THR A 80 0.42 5.24 12.82
C THR A 80 0.01 5.66 14.24
N GLY A 81 -0.21 6.96 14.45
CA GLY A 81 -0.71 7.53 15.69
C GLY A 81 -1.03 9.01 15.52
N PRO A 82 -1.58 9.70 16.56
CA PRO A 82 -2.05 11.09 16.46
C PRO A 82 -1.05 12.09 15.91
N GLU A 83 0.25 11.85 16.12
CA GLU A 83 1.35 12.69 15.64
C GLU A 83 2.50 11.85 15.05
N GLU A 84 2.22 10.58 14.71
CA GLU A 84 3.22 9.67 14.17
C GLU A 84 2.84 9.26 12.74
N ALA A 85 3.79 9.43 11.83
CA ALA A 85 3.69 8.94 10.47
C ALA A 85 4.92 8.10 10.14
N LYS A 86 4.70 6.98 9.44
CA LYS A 86 5.78 6.11 8.94
C LYS A 86 5.78 6.13 7.42
N GLN A 87 6.97 6.27 6.84
CA GLN A 87 7.14 6.28 5.40
C GLN A 87 7.12 4.86 4.82
N PHE A 88 6.77 4.73 3.54
CA PHE A 88 7.01 3.50 2.81
C PHE A 88 8.51 3.34 2.59
N VAL A 89 9.07 2.28 3.16
CA VAL A 89 10.51 2.01 3.14
C VAL A 89 10.76 0.60 2.61
N SER A 90 11.73 0.45 1.73
CA SER A 90 12.17 -0.85 1.23
C SER A 90 12.84 -1.66 2.35
N MET A 91 12.20 -2.75 2.77
CA MET A 91 12.74 -3.68 3.77
C MET A 91 12.64 -5.12 3.25
N PRO A 92 13.55 -6.03 3.67
CA PRO A 92 13.45 -7.43 3.30
C PRO A 92 12.11 -8.02 3.75
N LEU A 93 11.41 -8.72 2.86
CA LEU A 93 10.25 -9.52 3.25
C LEU A 93 10.71 -10.62 4.23
N GLY A 94 9.97 -10.85 5.31
CA GLY A 94 10.32 -11.78 6.38
C GLY A 94 10.85 -11.13 7.65
N SER A 95 10.96 -9.79 7.69
CA SER A 95 11.75 -9.08 8.71
C SER A 95 10.95 -8.40 9.82
N GLY A 96 9.61 -8.51 9.84
CA GLY A 96 8.80 -7.90 10.90
C GLY A 96 8.22 -6.52 10.55
N TYR A 97 8.65 -5.91 9.45
CA TYR A 97 8.37 -4.49 9.19
C TYR A 97 7.14 -4.22 8.32
N THR A 98 6.59 -5.21 7.62
CA THR A 98 5.43 -4.99 6.77
C THR A 98 4.17 -4.71 7.58
N VAL A 99 3.24 -3.96 6.99
CA VAL A 99 1.92 -3.69 7.59
C VAL A 99 1.12 -4.99 7.71
N GLU A 100 1.16 -5.82 6.66
CA GLU A 100 0.57 -7.17 6.64
C GLU A 100 0.96 -7.97 7.88
N GLN A 101 2.26 -8.03 8.21
CA GLN A 101 2.74 -8.80 9.35
C GLN A 101 2.33 -8.19 10.69
N GLN A 102 2.40 -6.86 10.83
CA GLN A 102 2.05 -6.18 12.07
C GLN A 102 0.57 -6.36 12.43
N LEU A 103 -0.31 -6.43 11.42
CA LEU A 103 -1.76 -6.56 11.65
C LEU A 103 -2.26 -8.00 11.63
N THR A 104 -1.72 -8.85 10.74
CA THR A 104 -2.25 -10.20 10.51
C THR A 104 -1.34 -11.33 11.01
N GLY A 105 -0.09 -11.02 11.36
CA GLY A 105 0.94 -12.01 11.66
C GLY A 105 1.46 -12.78 10.43
N LYS A 106 0.97 -12.46 9.22
CA LYS A 106 1.38 -13.09 7.94
C LYS A 106 2.16 -12.11 7.08
N GLU A 107 2.98 -12.61 6.16
CA GLU A 107 3.81 -11.78 5.29
C GLU A 107 4.00 -12.42 3.91
N ASN A 108 2.90 -12.56 3.17
CA ASN A 108 2.85 -13.31 1.90
C ASN A 108 2.78 -12.39 0.67
N ILE A 109 2.23 -11.18 0.84
CA ILE A 109 1.94 -10.28 -0.27
C ILE A 109 3.13 -9.34 -0.47
N GLY A 110 3.44 -8.55 0.56
CA GLY A 110 4.46 -7.49 0.51
C GLY A 110 4.19 -6.39 -0.52
N GLY A 111 5.07 -5.39 -0.58
CA GLY A 111 5.00 -4.31 -1.57
C GLY A 111 3.76 -3.41 -1.43
N ILE A 112 3.48 -2.64 -2.49
CA ILE A 112 2.33 -1.74 -2.60
C ILE A 112 1.47 -2.17 -3.78
N GLN A 113 0.15 -2.13 -3.60
CA GLN A 113 -0.86 -2.36 -4.65
C GLN A 113 -1.66 -1.07 -4.86
N LEU A 114 -1.97 -0.76 -6.13
CA LEU A 114 -2.70 0.43 -6.58
C LEU A 114 -3.85 0.02 -7.50
#